data_AF-A0A2T0MDV9-F1
#
_entry.id   AF-A0A2T0MDV9-F1
#
_cell.length_a   1.000
_cell.length_b   1.000
_cell.length_c   1.000
_cell.angle_alpha   90.00
_cell.angle_beta   90.00
_cell.angle_gamma   90.00
#
_symmetry.space_group_name_H-M   'P 1'
#
loop_
_entity.id
_entity.type
_entity.pdbx_description
1 polymer ?
#
loop_
_entity_poly.entity_id
_entity_poly.type
_entity_poly.pdbx_seq_one_letter_code
_entity_poly.pdbx_strand_id
1 'polypeptide(L)'
;MTGSIGTGPGRALIAVYGLFALAAGARAAVQIASRFGEAPLAYSLSAFAAIVYILLTVALWRGARRLALMSLGIELGGVLLIGTASLVDPAAFPDETVWSAYGKGYLFIPLVLPLVGLYWLWRRR
;
A
#
# COMPACT_ATOMS: atom_id res chain seq x y z
N MET A 1 -9.49 -24.88 16.08
CA MET A 1 -8.95 -24.92 14.69
C MET A 1 -8.72 -23.50 14.22
N THR A 2 -7.51 -22.99 14.35
CA THR A 2 -7.09 -21.68 13.82
C THR A 2 -7.15 -21.75 12.30
N GLY A 3 -8.20 -21.19 11.70
CA GLY A 3 -8.39 -21.16 10.26
C GLY A 3 -7.19 -20.49 9.60
N SER A 4 -6.30 -21.31 9.04
CA SER A 4 -5.23 -20.91 8.16
C SER A 4 -5.78 -19.95 7.12
N ILE A 5 -5.04 -18.88 6.85
CA ILE A 5 -5.39 -17.86 5.86
C ILE A 5 -5.21 -18.43 4.43
N GLY A 6 -4.82 -19.71 4.34
CA GLY A 6 -4.64 -20.50 3.14
C GLY A 6 -5.92 -21.04 2.49
N THR A 7 -7.14 -20.70 2.91
CA THR A 7 -8.37 -21.03 2.16
C THR A 7 -9.35 -19.85 2.08
N GLY A 8 -9.90 -19.59 0.88
CA GLY A 8 -10.92 -18.56 0.60
C GLY A 8 -10.39 -17.18 0.18
N PRO A 9 -11.26 -16.14 0.17
CA PRO A 9 -10.95 -14.79 -0.36
C PRO A 9 -9.80 -14.05 0.35
N GLY A 10 -9.36 -14.50 1.52
CA GLY A 10 -8.19 -13.94 2.21
C GLY A 10 -6.87 -14.14 1.44
N ARG A 11 -6.76 -15.22 0.64
CA ARG A 11 -5.61 -15.42 -0.25
C ARG A 11 -5.54 -14.38 -1.36
N ALA A 12 -6.70 -13.92 -1.84
CA ALA A 12 -6.75 -12.88 -2.86
C ALA A 12 -6.18 -11.56 -2.33
N LEU A 13 -6.52 -11.16 -1.08
CA LEU A 13 -5.92 -9.99 -0.44
C LEU A 13 -4.41 -10.11 -0.32
N ILE A 14 -3.90 -11.26 0.15
CA ILE A 14 -2.45 -11.51 0.24
C ILE A 14 -1.79 -11.40 -1.13
N ALA A 15 -2.38 -12.00 -2.16
CA ALA A 15 -1.83 -11.97 -3.51
C ALA A 15 -1.80 -10.54 -4.10
N VAL A 16 -2.88 -9.77 -3.91
CA VAL A 16 -2.95 -8.38 -4.38
C VAL A 16 -1.94 -7.51 -3.63
N TYR A 17 -1.84 -7.62 -2.31
CA TYR A 17 -0.83 -6.88 -1.54
C TYR A 17 0.61 -7.28 -1.90
N GLY A 18 0.86 -8.57 -2.14
CA GLY A 18 2.14 -9.05 -2.63
C GLY A 18 2.49 -8.49 -4.01
N LEU A 19 1.51 -8.42 -4.92
CA LEU A 19 1.69 -7.81 -6.23
C LEU A 19 2.01 -6.31 -6.13
N PHE A 20 1.26 -5.57 -5.30
CA PHE A 20 1.52 -4.14 -5.07
C PHE A 20 2.88 -3.89 -4.44
N ALA A 21 3.28 -4.73 -3.47
CA ALA A 21 4.60 -4.67 -2.86
C ALA A 21 5.72 -4.81 -3.91
N LEU A 22 5.62 -5.82 -4.78
CA LEU A 22 6.61 -6.05 -5.83
C LEU A 22 6.60 -4.94 -6.88
N ALA A 23 5.43 -4.55 -7.37
CA ALA A 23 5.30 -3.53 -8.41
C ALA A 23 5.78 -2.16 -7.92
N ALA A 24 5.30 -1.70 -6.76
CA ALA A 24 5.72 -0.43 -6.17
C ALA A 24 7.20 -0.46 -5.78
N GLY A 25 7.67 -1.57 -5.22
CA GLY A 25 9.06 -1.74 -4.80
C GLY A 25 10.03 -1.73 -5.98
N ALA A 26 9.75 -2.49 -7.03
CA ALA A 26 10.59 -2.51 -8.23
C ALA A 26 10.62 -1.13 -8.93
N ARG A 27 9.46 -0.49 -9.07
CA ARG A 27 9.36 0.86 -9.65
C ARG A 27 10.17 1.87 -8.83
N ALA A 28 9.97 1.90 -7.51
CA ALA A 28 10.66 2.82 -6.62
C ALA A 28 12.18 2.57 -6.61
N ALA A 29 12.62 1.30 -6.59
CA ALA A 29 14.03 0.96 -6.63
C ALA A 29 14.72 1.49 -7.89
N VAL A 30 14.10 1.31 -9.07
CA VAL A 30 14.64 1.85 -10.33
C VAL A 30 14.66 3.38 -10.30
N GLN A 31 13.59 4.02 -9.85
CA GLN A 31 13.49 5.49 -9.78
C GLN A 31 14.54 6.09 -8.84
N ILE A 32 14.75 5.48 -7.66
CA ILE A 32 15.77 5.91 -6.71
C ILE A 32 17.17 5.69 -7.29
N ALA A 33 17.44 4.54 -7.92
CA ALA A 33 18.75 4.24 -8.46
C ALA A 33 19.15 5.11 -9.66
N SER A 34 18.18 5.50 -10.49
CA SER A 34 18.48 6.20 -11.76
C SER A 34 18.27 7.71 -11.70
N ARG A 35 17.31 8.19 -10.90
CA ARG A 35 16.83 9.56 -11.02
C ARG A 35 16.34 10.18 -9.72
N PHE A 36 16.88 9.76 -8.58
CA PHE A 36 16.39 10.19 -7.26
C PHE A 36 16.18 11.71 -7.12
N GLY A 37 17.09 12.51 -7.71
CA GLY A 37 17.03 13.97 -7.67
C GLY A 37 15.84 14.62 -8.38
N GLU A 38 15.14 13.91 -9.26
CA GLU A 38 13.99 14.46 -10.00
C GLU A 38 12.74 14.58 -9.11
N ALA A 39 12.50 13.60 -8.24
CA ALA A 39 11.37 13.63 -7.31
C ALA A 39 11.66 12.84 -6.02
N PRO A 40 12.60 13.31 -5.17
CA PRO A 40 13.07 12.57 -4.00
C PRO A 40 11.93 12.15 -3.06
N LEU A 41 10.97 13.04 -2.84
CA LEU A 41 9.82 12.80 -1.98
C LEU A 41 8.92 11.70 -2.55
N ALA A 42 8.56 11.78 -3.82
CA ALA A 42 7.66 10.83 -4.46
C ALA A 42 8.24 9.41 -4.49
N TYR A 43 9.54 9.30 -4.78
CA TYR A 43 10.24 8.03 -4.81
C TYR A 43 10.40 7.42 -3.42
N SER A 44 10.72 8.25 -2.41
CA SER A 44 10.80 7.81 -1.02
C SER A 44 9.43 7.31 -0.50
N LEU A 45 8.36 8.04 -0.79
CA LEU A 45 6.99 7.63 -0.42
C LEU A 45 6.58 6.33 -1.12
N SER A 46 6.98 6.14 -2.38
CA SER A 46 6.72 4.88 -3.11
C SER A 46 7.47 3.70 -2.50
N ALA A 47 8.74 3.89 -2.11
CA ALA A 47 9.51 2.86 -1.42
C ALA A 47 8.93 2.54 -0.03
N PHE A 48 8.50 3.56 0.71
CA PHE A 48 7.82 3.39 1.99
C PHE A 48 6.51 2.61 1.83
N ALA A 49 5.69 2.96 0.83
CA ALA A 49 4.46 2.22 0.53
C ALA A 49 4.75 0.75 0.21
N ALA A 50 5.80 0.45 -0.56
CA ALA A 50 6.21 -0.93 -0.83
C ALA A 50 6.54 -1.69 0.46
N ILE A 51 7.26 -1.08 1.40
CA ILE A 51 7.53 -1.68 2.72
C ILE A 51 6.23 -1.95 3.48
N VAL A 52 5.30 -0.99 3.50
CA VAL A 52 3.99 -1.16 4.15
C VAL A 52 3.22 -2.33 3.54
N TYR A 53 3.22 -2.47 2.21
CA TYR A 53 2.58 -3.60 1.53
C TYR A 53 3.25 -4.94 1.83
N ILE A 54 4.58 -4.99 1.96
CA ILE A 54 5.29 -6.20 2.41
C ILE A 54 4.85 -6.57 3.83
N LEU A 55 4.88 -5.61 4.76
CA LEU A 55 4.48 -5.82 6.15
C LEU A 55 3.03 -6.33 6.24
N LEU A 56 2.13 -5.73 5.46
CA LEU A 56 0.74 -6.14 5.40
C LEU A 56 0.58 -7.55 4.84
N THR A 57 1.29 -7.88 3.75
CA THR A 57 1.31 -9.22 3.16
C THR A 57 1.77 -10.26 4.18
N VAL A 58 2.87 -10.00 4.88
CA VAL A 58 3.42 -10.90 5.92
C VAL A 58 2.46 -11.01 7.10
N ALA A 59 1.86 -9.90 7.53
CA ALA A 59 0.90 -9.90 8.64
C ALA A 59 -0.35 -10.71 8.32
N LEU A 60 -0.90 -10.53 7.12
CA LEU A 60 -2.03 -11.32 6.62
C LEU A 60 -1.64 -12.77 6.41
N TRP A 61 -0.43 -13.10 5.98
CA TRP A 61 -0.02 -14.50 5.84
C TRP A 61 0.14 -15.20 7.20
N ARG A 62 0.71 -14.52 8.19
CA ARG A 62 0.94 -15.05 9.55
C ARG A 62 -0.26 -14.95 10.48
N GLY A 63 -1.33 -14.26 10.09
CA GLY A 63 -2.47 -13.97 10.96
C GLY A 63 -2.14 -12.98 12.09
N ALA A 64 -1.12 -12.14 11.90
CA ALA A 64 -0.68 -11.14 12.87
C ALA A 64 -1.64 -9.92 12.86
N ARG A 65 -2.80 -10.08 13.51
CA ARG A 65 -3.90 -9.09 13.49
C ARG A 65 -3.46 -7.66 13.80
N ARG A 66 -2.66 -7.45 14.84
CA ARG A 66 -2.20 -6.10 15.24
C ARG A 66 -1.37 -5.44 14.15
N LEU A 67 -0.43 -6.18 13.57
CA LEU A 67 0.41 -5.68 12.47
C LEU A 67 -0.43 -5.40 11.22
N ALA A 68 -1.38 -6.28 10.89
CA ALA A 68 -2.28 -6.06 9.76
C ALA A 68 -3.11 -4.77 9.93
N LEU A 69 -3.69 -4.54 11.12
CA LEU A 69 -4.44 -3.31 11.41
C LEU A 69 -3.56 -2.05 11.33
N MET A 70 -2.33 -2.11 11.85
CA MET A 70 -1.38 -1.00 11.75
C MET A 70 -1.02 -0.69 10.29
N SER A 71 -0.67 -1.71 9.50
CA SER A 71 -0.31 -1.52 8.10
C SER A 71 -1.49 -1.02 7.25
N LEU A 72 -2.70 -1.54 7.47
CA LEU A 72 -3.92 -1.03 6.83
C LEU A 72 -4.22 0.42 7.21
N GLY A 73 -4.00 0.78 8.48
CA GLY A 73 -4.15 2.17 8.95
C GLY A 73 -3.14 3.11 8.31
N ILE A 74 -1.87 2.67 8.17
CA ILE A 74 -0.83 3.45 7.48
C ILE A 74 -1.16 3.59 5.99
N GLU A 75 -1.59 2.51 5.32
CA GLU A 75 -2.00 2.57 3.92
C GLU A 75 -3.16 3.54 3.71
N LEU A 76 -4.21 3.44 4.53
CA LEU A 76 -5.37 4.34 4.46
C LEU A 76 -4.98 5.79 4.76
N GLY A 77 -4.13 6.02 5.77
CA GLY A 77 -3.59 7.34 6.06
C GLY A 77 -2.75 7.88 4.90
N GLY A 78 -1.88 7.04 4.33
CA GLY A 78 -1.01 7.39 3.20
C GLY A 78 -1.81 7.79 1.97
N VAL A 79 -2.79 6.97 1.55
CA VAL A 79 -3.61 7.26 0.36
C VAL A 79 -4.45 8.52 0.52
N LEU A 80 -4.95 8.80 1.73
CA LEU A 80 -5.74 10.02 1.98
C LEU A 80 -4.86 11.27 2.10
N LEU A 81 -3.79 11.20 2.88
CA LEU A 81 -2.91 12.35 3.13
C LEU A 81 -2.07 12.69 1.90
N ILE A 82 -1.35 11.71 1.32
CA ILE A 82 -0.52 11.92 0.13
C ILE A 82 -1.39 12.12 -1.10
N GLY A 83 -2.53 11.43 -1.21
CA GLY A 83 -3.50 11.67 -2.28
C GLY A 83 -3.98 13.12 -2.29
N THR A 84 -4.40 13.64 -1.14
CA THR A 84 -4.83 15.05 -1.00
C THR A 84 -3.67 16.01 -1.23
N ALA A 85 -2.49 15.77 -0.64
CA ALA A 85 -1.32 16.63 -0.80
C ALA A 85 -0.89 16.74 -2.27
N SER A 86 -0.91 15.63 -3.01
CA SER A 86 -0.55 15.62 -4.44
C SER A 86 -1.53 16.39 -5.34
N LEU A 87 -2.76 16.62 -4.88
CA LEU A 87 -3.76 17.43 -5.60
C LEU A 87 -3.68 18.91 -5.21
N VAL A 88 -3.34 19.21 -3.96
CA VAL A 88 -3.26 20.58 -3.42
C VAL A 88 -1.95 21.26 -3.82
N ASP A 89 -0.84 20.53 -3.82
CA ASP A 89 0.48 21.02 -4.22
C ASP A 89 1.13 20.07 -5.23
N PRO A 90 0.73 20.14 -6.51
CA PRO A 90 1.33 19.30 -7.56
C PRO A 90 2.82 19.56 -7.76
N ALA A 91 3.32 20.76 -7.43
CA ALA A 91 4.73 21.11 -7.61
C ALA A 91 5.64 20.34 -6.64
N ALA A 92 5.16 20.02 -5.44
CA ALA A 92 5.86 19.15 -4.49
C ALA A 92 5.92 17.66 -4.94
N PHE A 93 5.10 17.28 -5.93
CA PHE A 93 5.05 15.92 -6.49
C PHE A 93 5.29 15.94 -8.00
N PRO A 94 6.53 16.21 -8.47
CA PRO A 94 6.86 16.19 -9.90
C PRO A 94 6.57 14.84 -10.56
N ASP A 95 6.65 13.76 -9.79
CA ASP A 95 6.31 12.39 -10.18
C ASP A 95 5.24 11.82 -9.24
N GLU A 96 4.42 10.90 -9.76
CA GLU A 96 3.37 10.25 -8.98
C GLU A 96 3.90 9.16 -8.05
N THR A 97 3.30 9.07 -6.87
CA THR A 97 3.43 7.94 -5.94
C THR A 97 2.30 6.93 -6.14
N VAL A 98 2.40 5.76 -5.50
CA VAL A 98 1.28 4.81 -5.41
C VAL A 98 0.03 5.38 -4.73
N TRP A 99 0.18 6.46 -3.96
CA TRP A 99 -0.89 7.11 -3.21
C TRP A 99 -1.39 8.42 -3.85
N SER A 100 -0.71 8.92 -4.89
CA SER A 100 -1.07 10.17 -5.55
C SER A 100 -2.48 10.12 -6.12
N ALA A 101 -3.21 11.22 -5.98
CA ALA A 101 -4.63 11.34 -6.33
C ALA A 101 -5.48 10.13 -5.86
N TYR A 102 -5.27 9.69 -4.62
CA TYR A 102 -5.95 8.54 -4.02
C TYR A 102 -5.69 7.20 -4.73
N GLY A 103 -4.53 7.06 -5.38
CA GLY A 103 -4.17 5.87 -6.16
C GLY A 103 -4.85 5.80 -7.53
N LYS A 104 -5.20 6.95 -8.12
CA LYS A 104 -5.84 7.04 -9.45
C LYS A 104 -5.07 6.27 -10.54
N GLY A 105 -3.74 6.36 -10.55
CA GLY A 105 -2.87 5.60 -11.46
C GLY A 105 -3.00 4.08 -11.34
N TYR A 106 -3.63 3.60 -10.26
CA TYR A 106 -3.87 2.19 -9.95
C TYR A 106 -5.37 1.91 -9.81
N LEU A 107 -6.24 2.64 -10.52
CA LEU A 107 -7.70 2.46 -10.50
C LEU A 107 -8.31 2.59 -9.09
N PHE A 108 -7.73 3.45 -8.24
CA PHE A 108 -8.14 3.64 -6.84
C PHE A 108 -8.03 2.39 -5.97
N ILE A 109 -7.32 1.36 -6.43
CA ILE A 109 -7.11 0.13 -5.67
C ILE A 109 -6.47 0.41 -4.29
N PRO A 110 -5.44 1.28 -4.16
CA PRO A 110 -4.88 1.64 -2.85
C PRO A 110 -5.85 2.31 -1.87
N LEU A 111 -6.96 2.90 -2.37
CA LEU A 111 -8.00 3.47 -1.53
C LEU A 111 -8.99 2.39 -1.05
N VAL A 112 -9.35 1.46 -1.94
CA VAL A 112 -10.38 0.45 -1.67
C VAL A 112 -9.84 -0.70 -0.83
N LEU A 113 -8.62 -1.19 -1.13
CA LEU A 113 -8.02 -2.33 -0.44
C LEU A 113 -7.96 -2.20 1.08
N PRO A 114 -7.50 -1.08 1.67
CA PRO A 114 -7.42 -0.98 3.12
C PRO A 114 -8.79 -1.06 3.79
N LEU A 115 -9.84 -0.51 3.15
CA LEU A 115 -11.21 -0.61 3.63
C LEU A 115 -11.72 -2.06 3.62
N VAL A 116 -11.44 -2.78 2.53
CA VAL A 116 -11.78 -4.22 2.41
C VAL A 116 -11.02 -5.04 3.45
N GLY A 117 -9.73 -4.77 3.65
CA GLY A 117 -8.89 -5.44 4.64
C GLY A 117 -9.39 -5.21 6.08
N LEU A 118 -9.73 -3.97 6.43
CA LEU A 118 -10.30 -3.62 7.73
C LEU A 118 -11.66 -4.30 7.96
N TYR A 119 -12.56 -4.25 6.97
CA TYR A 119 -13.86 -4.90 7.03
C TYR A 119 -13.72 -6.42 7.26
N TRP A 120 -12.82 -7.05 6.53
CA TRP A 120 -12.58 -8.49 6.66
C TRP A 120 -12.00 -8.86 8.03
N LEU A 121 -11.04 -8.09 8.55
CA LEU A 121 -10.51 -8.28 9.90
C LEU A 121 -11.58 -8.05 10.96
N TRP A 122 -12.51 -7.13 10.76
CA TRP A 122 -13.60 -6.87 11.69
C TRP A 122 -14.62 -8.02 11.73
N ARG A 123 -15.01 -8.58 10.57
CA ARG A 123 -15.93 -9.73 10.49
C ARG A 123 -15.37 -11.05 11.06
N ARG A 124 -14.04 -11.17 11.17
CA ARG A 124 -13.37 -12.35 11.77
C ARG A 124 -12.98 -12.12 13.24
N ARG A 125 -13.67 -11.22 13.94
CA ARG A 125 -13.65 -11.19 15.41
C ARG A 125 -14.51 -12.32 15.94
#